data_AF-A0A7W1I6E1-F1
#
_entry.id   AF-A0A7W1I6E1-F1
#
_cell.length_a   1.000
_cell.length_b   1.000
_cell.length_c   1.000
_cell.angle_alpha   90.00
_cell.angle_beta   90.00
_cell.angle_gamma   90.00
#
_symmetry.space_group_name_H-M   'P 1'
#
loop_
_entity.id
_entity.type
_entity.pdbx_description
1 polymer ?
#
loop_
_entity_poly.entity_id
_entity_poly.type
_entity_poly.pdbx_seq_one_letter_code
_entity_poly.pdbx_strand_id
1 'polypeptide(L)'
;MERTITTRADFEAFQRRAEERWAGLWNGKQTIVSVGVDSSSQAKGADRVLAACRSALAGKKAIVREVSGNGAMWIEPWVEIQRPGEPPVLYANIAPDDVPALLDGRLEERAFGVRAETAHRGIPPIDNHPFFRHQQRIVLANVGLIEPESVEDAVARGAYSAYLKVLFDLSPEEVVAEMTAANLRGRGGAGFPAGVKWESGRKARVTPKFVICNSHEGEPNVYKDRRIHEGDPHRILEGILIACITCGAERGYNYIGGEYPLAIHRFRKAVADAERLGLIGKNVLGSGK
;
A
#
# COMPACT_ATOMS: atom_id res chain seq x y z
N MET A 1 -7.47 -24.10 -0.73
CA MET A 1 -8.51 -23.05 -0.63
C MET A 1 -8.34 -22.45 0.75
N GLU A 2 -7.87 -21.21 0.86
CA GLU A 2 -7.83 -20.56 2.18
C GLU A 2 -9.25 -20.46 2.73
N ARG A 3 -9.41 -20.79 4.01
CA ARG A 3 -10.70 -20.76 4.71
C ARG A 3 -11.18 -19.30 4.80
N THR A 4 -12.42 -19.04 4.40
CA THR A 4 -13.07 -17.74 4.62
C THR A 4 -13.00 -17.38 6.10
N ILE A 5 -12.54 -16.18 6.39
CA ILE A 5 -12.42 -15.68 7.76
C ILE A 5 -13.82 -15.27 8.23
N THR A 6 -14.27 -15.86 9.33
CA THR A 6 -15.65 -15.70 9.80
C THR A 6 -15.78 -14.99 11.14
N THR A 7 -14.68 -14.84 11.87
CA THR A 7 -14.66 -14.26 13.21
C THR A 7 -13.48 -13.29 13.36
N ARG A 8 -13.54 -12.41 14.37
CA ARG A 8 -12.39 -11.58 14.77
C ARG A 8 -11.14 -12.42 15.03
N ALA A 9 -11.28 -13.54 15.75
CA ALA A 9 -10.16 -14.43 16.08
C ALA A 9 -9.53 -15.07 14.83
N ASP A 10 -10.34 -15.44 13.84
CA ASP A 10 -9.84 -15.94 12.55
C ASP A 10 -9.00 -14.86 11.84
N PHE A 11 -9.44 -13.60 11.88
CA PHE A 11 -8.73 -12.48 11.25
C PHE A 11 -7.40 -12.21 11.96
N GLU A 12 -7.41 -12.16 13.29
CA GLU A 12 -6.20 -11.99 14.08
C GLU A 12 -5.20 -13.13 13.84
N ALA A 13 -5.68 -14.36 13.63
CA ALA A 13 -4.83 -15.48 13.24
C ALA A 13 -4.25 -15.32 11.83
N PHE A 14 -5.04 -14.81 10.88
CA PHE A 14 -4.54 -14.45 9.55
C PHE A 14 -3.48 -13.35 9.62
N GLN A 15 -3.73 -12.31 10.40
CA GLN A 15 -2.78 -11.21 10.61
C GLN A 15 -1.45 -11.72 11.17
N ARG A 16 -1.46 -12.56 12.21
CA ARG A 16 -0.22 -13.15 12.75
C ARG A 16 0.58 -13.92 11.70
N ARG A 17 -0.09 -14.74 10.87
CA ARG A 17 0.59 -15.47 9.77
C ARG A 17 1.17 -14.52 8.73
N ALA A 18 0.46 -13.44 8.42
CA ALA A 18 0.93 -12.42 7.49
C ALA A 18 2.17 -11.69 8.04
N GLU A 19 2.17 -11.35 9.33
CA GLU A 19 3.30 -10.75 10.04
C GLU A 19 4.50 -11.69 10.11
N GLU A 20 4.29 -12.98 10.38
CA GLU A 20 5.33 -14.02 10.36
C GLU A 20 5.95 -14.17 8.96
N ARG A 21 5.10 -14.22 7.92
CA ARG A 21 5.55 -14.23 6.51
C ARG A 21 6.38 -12.98 6.20
N TRP A 22 5.91 -11.80 6.61
CA TRP A 22 6.60 -10.53 6.41
C TRP A 22 7.97 -10.51 7.09
N ALA A 23 8.05 -10.90 8.37
CA ALA A 23 9.32 -11.02 9.09
C ALA A 23 10.26 -12.06 8.45
N GLY A 24 9.69 -13.13 7.91
CA GLY A 24 10.42 -14.17 7.18
C GLY A 24 11.05 -13.69 5.87
N LEU A 25 10.48 -12.68 5.20
CA LEU A 25 11.09 -12.06 4.01
C LEU A 25 12.43 -11.43 4.40
N TRP A 26 12.42 -10.54 5.39
CA TRP A 26 13.55 -9.67 5.72
C TRP A 26 14.58 -10.28 6.68
N ASN A 27 14.63 -11.61 6.80
CA ASN A 27 15.49 -12.32 7.76
C ASN A 27 16.98 -12.41 7.37
N GLY A 28 17.36 -11.85 6.21
CA GLY A 28 18.75 -11.81 5.73
C GLY A 28 19.32 -13.14 5.24
N LYS A 29 18.51 -14.19 5.06
CA LYS A 29 18.97 -15.54 4.65
C LYS A 29 18.93 -15.80 3.15
N GLN A 30 18.29 -14.92 2.38
CA GLN A 30 18.11 -15.08 0.93
C GLN A 30 18.16 -13.74 0.23
N THR A 31 18.42 -13.78 -1.08
CA THR A 31 18.37 -12.56 -1.90
C THR A 31 16.93 -12.13 -2.10
N ILE A 32 16.63 -10.86 -1.87
CA ILE A 32 15.35 -10.25 -2.21
C ILE A 32 15.62 -9.12 -3.18
N VAL A 33 14.92 -9.14 -4.31
CA VAL A 33 14.96 -8.09 -5.32
C VAL A 33 13.56 -7.47 -5.41
N SER A 34 13.43 -6.19 -5.08
CA SER A 34 12.18 -5.45 -5.24
C SER A 34 12.31 -4.45 -6.39
N VAL A 35 11.34 -4.41 -7.29
CA VAL A 35 11.31 -3.47 -8.42
C VAL A 35 10.13 -2.52 -8.26
N GLY A 36 10.38 -1.21 -8.37
CA GLY A 36 9.36 -0.18 -8.33
C GLY A 36 8.52 -0.17 -9.63
N VAL A 37 7.27 -0.64 -9.54
CA VAL A 37 6.31 -0.74 -10.64
C VAL A 37 5.03 0.02 -10.29
N ASP A 38 4.97 1.26 -10.79
CA ASP A 38 3.78 2.10 -10.83
C ASP A 38 3.67 2.69 -12.26
N SER A 39 2.55 3.34 -12.61
CA SER A 39 2.38 3.77 -14.01
C SER A 39 3.43 4.78 -14.48
N SER A 40 4.10 5.49 -13.56
CA SER A 40 5.21 6.39 -13.90
C SER A 40 6.51 5.65 -14.20
N SER A 41 6.79 4.54 -13.51
CA SER A 41 7.97 3.72 -13.78
C SER A 41 7.75 2.76 -14.95
N GLN A 42 6.52 2.28 -15.18
CA GLN A 42 6.15 1.51 -16.36
C GLN A 42 6.42 2.29 -17.65
N ALA A 43 6.11 3.59 -17.68
CA ALA A 43 6.45 4.48 -18.79
C ALA A 43 7.96 4.55 -19.09
N LYS A 44 8.80 4.17 -18.12
CA LYS A 44 10.27 4.10 -18.25
C LYS A 44 10.80 2.68 -18.40
N GLY A 45 9.93 1.69 -18.55
CA GLY A 45 10.31 0.30 -18.79
C GLY A 45 10.44 -0.58 -17.55
N ALA A 46 9.89 -0.19 -16.39
CA ALA A 46 9.95 -0.99 -15.17
C ALA A 46 9.40 -2.41 -15.33
N ASP A 47 8.36 -2.63 -16.14
CA ASP A 47 7.84 -3.98 -16.42
C ASP A 47 8.90 -4.89 -17.06
N ARG A 48 9.73 -4.34 -17.95
CA ARG A 48 10.83 -5.07 -18.59
C ARG A 48 11.96 -5.36 -17.61
N VAL A 49 12.26 -4.43 -16.70
CA VAL A 49 13.24 -4.62 -15.61
C VAL A 49 12.77 -5.73 -14.68
N LEU A 50 11.50 -5.69 -14.23
CA LEU A 50 10.91 -6.74 -13.40
C LEU A 50 10.95 -8.11 -14.09
N ALA A 51 10.58 -8.17 -15.38
CA ALA A 51 10.65 -9.41 -16.16
C ALA A 51 12.08 -9.95 -16.28
N ALA A 52 13.06 -9.07 -16.52
CA ALA A 52 14.47 -9.44 -16.57
C ALA A 52 14.97 -9.97 -15.21
N CYS A 53 14.60 -9.33 -14.08
CA CYS A 53 14.92 -9.82 -12.74
C CYS A 53 14.31 -11.20 -12.48
N ARG A 54 13.01 -11.39 -12.78
CA ARG A 54 12.32 -12.67 -12.64
C ARG A 54 12.99 -13.77 -13.47
N SER A 55 13.35 -13.47 -14.71
CA SER A 55 14.04 -14.42 -15.60
C SER A 55 15.44 -14.78 -15.09
N ALA A 56 16.24 -13.79 -14.70
CA ALA A 56 17.62 -13.99 -14.27
C ALA A 56 17.74 -14.72 -12.91
N LEU A 57 16.68 -14.68 -12.10
CA LEU A 57 16.61 -15.30 -10.78
C LEU A 57 15.74 -16.56 -10.75
N ALA A 58 15.16 -16.98 -11.87
CA ALA A 58 14.38 -18.20 -11.97
C ALA A 58 15.22 -19.42 -11.54
N GLY A 59 14.66 -20.25 -10.64
CA GLY A 59 15.34 -21.44 -10.10
C GLY A 59 16.45 -21.15 -9.08
N LYS A 60 16.73 -19.87 -8.75
CA LYS A 60 17.67 -19.49 -7.70
C LYS A 60 16.96 -19.33 -6.36
N LYS A 61 17.71 -19.40 -5.27
CA LYS A 61 17.22 -19.10 -3.90
C LYS A 61 17.10 -17.57 -3.71
N ALA A 62 16.13 -16.98 -4.40
CA ALA A 62 15.85 -15.55 -4.38
C ALA A 62 14.35 -15.28 -4.51
N ILE A 63 13.90 -14.13 -3.99
CA ILE A 63 12.54 -13.64 -4.13
C ILE A 63 12.57 -12.37 -4.98
N VAL A 64 11.71 -12.30 -6.00
CA VAL A 64 11.52 -11.09 -6.81
C VAL A 64 10.13 -10.53 -6.52
N ARG A 65 10.08 -9.30 -6.01
CA ARG A 65 8.88 -8.61 -5.56
C ARG A 65 8.52 -7.45 -6.48
N GLU A 66 7.24 -7.29 -6.72
CA GLU A 66 6.69 -6.15 -7.45
C GLU A 66 6.08 -5.16 -6.46
N VAL A 67 6.81 -4.09 -6.17
CA VAL A 67 6.36 -3.02 -5.26
C VAL A 67 5.98 -1.79 -6.08
N SER A 68 5.32 -0.78 -5.49
CA SER A 68 5.08 0.49 -6.19
C SER A 68 6.32 1.40 -6.22
N GLY A 69 6.30 2.47 -7.02
CA GLY A 69 7.35 3.50 -6.95
C GLY A 69 7.36 4.21 -5.60
N ASN A 70 8.53 4.68 -5.16
CA ASN A 70 8.73 5.18 -3.78
C ASN A 70 8.46 6.69 -3.61
N GLY A 71 8.08 7.39 -4.68
CA GLY A 71 7.92 8.85 -4.69
C GLY A 71 8.90 9.56 -5.62
N ALA A 72 10.13 9.06 -5.72
CA ALA A 72 11.24 9.69 -6.42
C ALA A 72 11.23 9.35 -7.92
N MET A 73 10.32 9.97 -8.68
CA MET A 73 10.11 9.59 -10.08
C MET A 73 11.34 9.78 -10.98
N TRP A 74 12.31 10.63 -10.62
CA TRP A 74 13.52 10.85 -11.44
C TRP A 74 14.56 9.72 -11.34
N ILE A 75 14.41 8.78 -10.40
CA ILE A 75 15.29 7.61 -10.28
C ILE A 75 14.67 6.32 -10.82
N GLU A 76 13.43 6.39 -11.31
CA GLU A 76 12.73 5.25 -11.89
C GLU A 76 13.29 4.86 -13.27
N PRO A 77 13.35 3.55 -13.62
CA PRO A 77 13.03 2.41 -12.75
C PRO A 77 14.13 2.22 -11.69
N TRP A 78 13.74 2.05 -10.43
CA TRP A 78 14.69 1.62 -9.41
C TRP A 78 14.52 0.14 -9.07
N VAL A 79 15.63 -0.47 -8.65
CA VAL A 79 15.67 -1.85 -8.14
C VAL A 79 16.35 -1.83 -6.79
N GLU A 80 15.74 -2.47 -5.80
CA GLU A 80 16.30 -2.64 -4.47
C GLU A 80 16.72 -4.09 -4.27
N ILE A 81 17.95 -4.31 -3.83
CA ILE A 81 18.51 -5.66 -3.63
C ILE A 81 18.97 -5.80 -2.19
N GLN A 82 18.35 -6.73 -1.46
CA GLN A 82 18.90 -7.29 -0.24
C GLN A 82 19.68 -8.56 -0.60
N ARG A 83 20.98 -8.60 -0.30
CA ARG A 83 21.79 -9.82 -0.38
C ARG A 83 21.85 -10.51 0.99
N PRO A 84 22.12 -11.82 1.07
CA PRO A 84 22.25 -12.51 2.35
C PRO A 84 23.30 -11.84 3.25
N GLY A 85 22.91 -11.51 4.48
CA GLY A 85 23.78 -10.82 5.45
C GLY A 85 24.06 -9.33 5.16
N GLU A 86 23.48 -8.75 4.12
CA GLU A 86 23.66 -7.34 3.76
C GLU A 86 22.35 -6.55 3.89
N PRO A 87 22.41 -5.24 4.21
CA PRO A 87 21.23 -4.40 4.16
C PRO A 87 20.74 -4.19 2.70
N PRO A 88 19.46 -3.88 2.48
CA PRO A 88 18.96 -3.59 1.14
C PRO A 88 19.58 -2.33 0.54
N VAL A 89 20.08 -2.41 -0.68
CA VAL A 89 20.62 -1.27 -1.45
C VAL A 89 19.69 -0.97 -2.61
N LEU A 90 19.28 0.29 -2.74
CA LEU A 90 18.46 0.78 -3.85
C LEU A 90 19.35 1.35 -4.95
N TYR A 91 19.09 0.93 -6.19
CA TYR A 91 19.81 1.33 -7.39
C TYR A 91 18.87 2.08 -8.33
N ALA A 92 19.33 3.20 -8.87
CA ALA A 92 18.54 4.13 -9.68
C ALA A 92 18.73 3.96 -11.19
N ASN A 93 17.70 4.31 -11.96
CA ASN A 93 17.71 4.40 -13.42
C ASN A 93 18.19 3.11 -14.10
N ILE A 94 17.65 1.98 -13.65
CA ILE A 94 18.00 0.64 -14.14
C ILE A 94 17.24 0.38 -15.45
N ALA A 95 18.00 0.06 -16.50
CA ALA A 95 17.45 -0.48 -17.75
C ALA A 95 17.40 -2.02 -17.71
N PRO A 96 16.60 -2.67 -18.56
CA PRO A 96 16.55 -4.13 -18.63
C PRO A 96 17.93 -4.79 -18.87
N ASP A 97 18.77 -4.17 -19.71
CA ASP A 97 20.10 -4.69 -20.05
C ASP A 97 21.12 -4.53 -18.90
N ASP A 98 20.83 -3.68 -17.92
CA ASP A 98 21.67 -3.50 -16.72
C ASP A 98 21.48 -4.64 -15.70
N VAL A 99 20.37 -5.39 -15.78
CA VAL A 99 19.98 -6.39 -14.77
C VAL A 99 21.06 -7.45 -14.52
N PRO A 100 21.71 -8.04 -15.54
CA PRO A 100 22.81 -8.99 -15.30
C PRO A 100 23.96 -8.37 -14.50
N ALA A 101 24.43 -7.18 -14.89
CA ALA A 101 25.51 -6.48 -14.19
C ALA A 101 25.11 -6.09 -12.76
N LEU A 102 23.87 -5.61 -12.58
CA LEU A 102 23.31 -5.27 -11.27
C LEU A 102 23.29 -6.48 -10.32
N LEU A 103 22.79 -7.62 -10.77
CA LEU A 103 22.69 -8.84 -9.96
C LEU A 103 24.08 -9.39 -9.60
N ASP A 104 25.06 -9.26 -10.50
CA ASP A 104 26.45 -9.63 -10.26
C ASP A 104 27.22 -8.65 -9.35
N GLY A 105 26.59 -7.54 -8.94
CA GLY A 105 27.23 -6.51 -8.12
C GLY A 105 28.21 -5.61 -8.88
N ARG A 106 28.08 -5.53 -10.21
CA ARG A 106 28.95 -4.76 -11.12
C ARG A 106 28.35 -3.40 -11.52
N LEU A 107 27.47 -2.84 -10.69
CA LEU A 107 26.71 -1.62 -10.97
C LEU A 107 26.60 -0.69 -9.75
N GLU A 108 27.65 -0.65 -8.92
CA GLU A 108 27.67 0.14 -7.68
C GLU A 108 27.55 1.65 -7.93
N GLU A 109 27.96 2.14 -9.10
CA GLU A 109 27.81 3.54 -9.49
C GLU A 109 26.35 3.98 -9.65
N ARG A 110 25.41 3.02 -9.74
CA ARG A 110 23.96 3.28 -9.74
C ARG A 110 23.35 3.23 -8.34
N ALA A 111 24.12 2.91 -7.30
CA ALA A 111 23.61 2.87 -5.94
C ALA A 111 23.15 4.27 -5.49
N PHE A 112 21.91 4.35 -5.06
CA PHE A 112 21.26 5.60 -4.67
C PHE A 112 21.19 5.77 -3.15
N GLY A 113 20.97 4.67 -2.42
CA GLY A 113 20.90 4.69 -0.96
C GLY A 113 20.73 3.29 -0.38
N VAL A 114 21.05 3.13 0.90
CA VAL A 114 20.86 1.88 1.65
C VAL A 114 19.69 2.01 2.62
N ARG A 115 18.90 0.94 2.82
CA ARG A 115 17.94 0.84 3.93
C ARG A 115 18.63 0.30 5.18
N ALA A 116 19.38 1.17 5.85
CA ALA A 116 20.05 0.89 7.11
C ALA A 116 20.21 2.19 7.90
N GLU A 117 20.44 2.07 9.21
CA GLU A 117 20.71 3.24 10.07
C GLU A 117 22.04 3.92 9.74
N THR A 118 23.02 3.15 9.24
CA THR A 118 24.36 3.61 8.93
C THR A 118 24.71 3.34 7.46
N ALA A 119 25.74 4.02 6.97
CA ALA A 119 26.22 3.84 5.61
C ALA A 119 26.74 2.41 5.39
N HIS A 120 26.52 1.87 4.20
CA HIS A 120 27.00 0.55 3.80
C HIS A 120 27.89 0.71 2.56
N ARG A 121 29.16 0.30 2.65
CA ARG A 121 30.14 0.45 1.55
C ARG A 121 30.22 1.89 0.99
N GLY A 122 30.12 2.88 1.88
CA GLY A 122 30.11 4.30 1.49
C GLY A 122 28.78 4.81 0.93
N ILE A 123 27.79 3.94 0.71
CA ILE A 123 26.43 4.33 0.29
C ILE A 123 25.68 4.84 1.52
N PRO A 124 25.19 6.09 1.53
CA PRO A 124 24.48 6.66 2.68
C PRO A 124 23.08 6.06 2.84
N PRO A 125 22.51 6.07 4.06
CA PRO A 125 21.11 5.76 4.29
C PRO A 125 20.18 6.54 3.35
N ILE A 126 19.20 5.86 2.76
CA ILE A 126 18.24 6.48 1.83
C ILE A 126 17.47 7.62 2.50
N ASP A 127 17.18 7.49 3.80
CA ASP A 127 16.48 8.49 4.59
C ASP A 127 17.31 9.76 4.83
N ASN A 128 18.63 9.73 4.60
CA ASN A 128 19.47 10.94 4.64
C ASN A 128 19.38 11.77 3.36
N HIS A 129 18.88 11.20 2.26
CA HIS A 129 18.78 11.90 0.99
C HIS A 129 17.83 13.11 1.12
N PRO A 130 18.17 14.30 0.56
CA PRO A 130 17.38 15.52 0.72
C PRO A 130 15.90 15.40 0.34
N PHE A 131 15.58 14.53 -0.61
CA PHE A 131 14.19 14.24 -0.98
C PHE A 131 13.40 13.52 0.12
N PHE A 132 14.02 12.58 0.84
CA PHE A 132 13.33 11.70 1.80
C PHE A 132 13.37 12.23 3.24
N ARG A 133 14.50 12.82 3.67
CA ARG A 133 14.76 13.19 5.07
C ARG A 133 13.73 14.10 5.74
N HIS A 134 12.99 14.88 4.95
CA HIS A 134 12.02 15.85 5.42
C HIS A 134 10.57 15.37 5.28
N GLN A 135 10.35 14.14 4.81
CA GLN A 135 9.01 13.59 4.60
C GLN A 135 8.49 12.93 5.87
N GLN A 136 7.24 13.26 6.23
CA GLN A 136 6.47 12.48 7.18
C GLN A 136 5.44 11.63 6.42
N ARG A 137 5.78 10.37 6.16
CA ARG A 137 4.97 9.48 5.32
C ARG A 137 3.88 8.78 6.14
N ILE A 138 2.80 9.49 6.47
CA ILE A 138 1.64 8.91 7.18
C ILE A 138 0.78 8.08 6.21
N VAL A 139 0.26 8.72 5.16
CA VAL A 139 -0.59 8.04 4.15
C VAL A 139 0.23 7.17 3.21
N LEU A 140 1.49 7.54 2.97
CA LEU A 140 2.40 6.84 2.05
C LEU A 140 3.35 5.88 2.77
N ALA A 141 3.04 5.46 4.00
CA ALA A 141 3.93 4.67 4.86
C ALA A 141 4.39 3.35 4.22
N ASN A 142 3.52 2.72 3.42
CA ASN A 142 3.78 1.42 2.79
C ASN A 142 4.11 1.52 1.28
N VAL A 143 3.96 2.70 0.68
CA VAL A 143 4.19 2.91 -0.76
C VAL A 143 5.67 2.70 -1.09
N GLY A 144 5.96 1.78 -2.02
CA GLY A 144 7.31 1.33 -2.36
C GLY A 144 7.95 0.35 -1.37
N LEU A 145 7.16 -0.23 -0.45
CA LEU A 145 7.61 -1.25 0.51
C LEU A 145 6.85 -2.57 0.35
N ILE A 146 5.52 -2.50 0.26
CA ILE A 146 4.64 -3.67 0.08
C ILE A 146 4.43 -4.02 -1.39
N GLU A 147 4.09 -5.27 -1.68
CA GLU A 147 3.50 -5.63 -2.96
C GLU A 147 2.02 -5.19 -2.98
N PRO A 148 1.61 -4.24 -3.86
CA PRO A 148 0.29 -3.61 -3.77
C PRO A 148 -0.91 -4.56 -3.95
N GLU A 149 -0.68 -5.73 -4.56
CA GLU A 149 -1.70 -6.76 -4.83
C GLU A 149 -1.69 -7.91 -3.81
N SER A 150 -0.83 -7.83 -2.78
CA SER A 150 -0.70 -8.79 -1.70
C SER A 150 -1.50 -8.32 -0.47
N VAL A 151 -2.65 -8.94 -0.23
CA VAL A 151 -3.45 -8.65 0.98
C VAL A 151 -2.71 -9.05 2.25
N GLU A 152 -1.85 -10.07 2.19
CA GLU A 152 -0.97 -10.48 3.27
C GLU A 152 0.05 -9.38 3.60
N ASP A 153 0.68 -8.76 2.59
CA ASP A 153 1.61 -7.65 2.83
C ASP A 153 0.86 -6.45 3.44
N ALA A 154 -0.32 -6.13 2.92
CA ALA A 154 -1.14 -5.03 3.44
C ALA A 154 -1.52 -5.27 4.91
N VAL A 155 -2.03 -6.46 5.25
CA VAL A 155 -2.42 -6.82 6.62
C VAL A 155 -1.23 -6.91 7.57
N ALA A 156 -0.10 -7.47 7.13
CA ALA A 156 1.14 -7.48 7.91
C ALA A 156 1.65 -6.06 8.22
N ARG A 157 1.25 -5.08 7.40
CA ARG A 157 1.56 -3.65 7.56
C ARG A 157 0.41 -2.83 8.14
N GLY A 158 -0.56 -3.51 8.78
CA GLY A 158 -1.61 -2.91 9.59
C GLY A 158 -2.88 -2.51 8.86
N ALA A 159 -3.05 -2.90 7.58
CA ALA A 159 -4.34 -2.71 6.91
C ALA A 159 -5.43 -3.50 7.64
N TYR A 160 -6.62 -2.89 7.73
CA TYR A 160 -7.82 -3.38 8.42
C TYR A 160 -7.75 -3.40 9.96
N SER A 161 -6.63 -3.07 10.59
CA SER A 161 -6.57 -3.00 12.05
C SER A 161 -7.48 -1.90 12.62
N ALA A 162 -7.64 -0.77 11.94
CA ALA A 162 -8.58 0.26 12.37
C ALA A 162 -10.02 -0.16 12.06
N TYR A 163 -10.25 -0.85 10.94
CA TYR A 163 -11.57 -1.40 10.62
C TYR A 163 -12.06 -2.40 11.68
N LEU A 164 -11.20 -3.28 12.19
CA LEU A 164 -11.56 -4.18 13.30
C LEU A 164 -11.98 -3.42 14.56
N LYS A 165 -11.27 -2.34 14.91
CA LYS A 165 -11.67 -1.48 16.04
C LYS A 165 -13.07 -0.88 15.81
N VAL A 166 -13.36 -0.43 14.60
CA VAL A 166 -14.69 0.12 14.24
C VAL A 166 -15.79 -0.93 14.24
N LEU A 167 -15.46 -2.18 13.89
CA LEU A 167 -16.42 -3.28 13.94
C LEU A 167 -16.77 -3.68 15.38
N PHE A 168 -15.79 -3.79 16.26
CA PHE A 168 -15.97 -4.46 17.55
C PHE A 168 -15.81 -3.56 18.78
N ASP A 169 -15.01 -2.50 18.69
CA ASP A 169 -14.51 -1.78 19.86
C ASP A 169 -15.01 -0.32 19.93
N LEU A 170 -15.43 0.26 18.80
CA LEU A 170 -15.87 1.66 18.70
C LEU A 170 -17.31 1.77 18.20
N SER A 171 -18.04 2.69 18.81
CA SER A 171 -19.29 3.22 18.28
C SER A 171 -19.04 4.21 17.13
N PRO A 172 -20.01 4.39 16.21
CA PRO A 172 -19.93 5.43 15.18
C PRO A 172 -19.63 6.85 15.72
N GLU A 173 -20.18 7.20 16.88
CA GLU A 173 -19.95 8.47 17.57
C GLU A 173 -18.48 8.63 17.99
N GLU A 174 -17.87 7.58 18.55
CA GLU A 174 -16.45 7.60 18.93
C GLU A 174 -15.55 7.74 17.69
N VAL A 175 -15.87 7.09 16.57
CA VAL A 175 -15.12 7.27 15.32
C VAL A 175 -15.16 8.72 14.84
N VAL A 176 -16.33 9.36 14.89
CA VAL A 176 -16.47 10.78 14.54
C VAL A 176 -15.69 11.67 15.51
N ALA A 177 -15.70 11.35 16.81
CA ALA A 177 -14.94 12.09 17.82
C ALA A 177 -13.43 12.01 17.57
N GLU A 178 -12.90 10.81 17.31
CA GLU A 178 -11.48 10.59 16.95
C GLU A 178 -11.09 11.40 15.71
N MET A 179 -11.90 11.36 14.64
CA MET A 179 -11.64 12.14 13.42
C MET A 179 -11.67 13.65 13.66
N THR A 180 -12.55 14.11 14.55
CA THR A 180 -12.67 15.52 14.92
C THR A 180 -11.48 15.96 15.76
N ALA A 181 -11.06 15.15 16.73
CA ALA A 181 -9.87 15.37 17.54
C ALA A 181 -8.59 15.40 16.70
N ALA A 182 -8.49 14.52 15.70
CA ALA A 182 -7.39 14.51 14.73
C ALA A 182 -7.41 15.72 13.78
N ASN A 183 -8.44 16.57 13.83
CA ASN A 183 -8.65 17.73 12.95
C ASN A 183 -8.52 17.36 11.46
N LEU A 184 -9.05 16.21 11.06
CA LEU A 184 -8.97 15.76 9.68
C LEU A 184 -9.84 16.67 8.79
N ARG A 185 -9.26 17.14 7.69
CA ARG A 185 -9.92 18.01 6.71
C ARG A 185 -9.95 17.33 5.35
N GLY A 186 -10.94 17.69 4.53
CA GLY A 186 -11.08 17.20 3.16
C GLY A 186 -9.82 17.51 2.33
N ARG A 187 -9.22 16.47 1.74
CA ARG A 187 -7.96 16.56 0.98
C ARG A 187 -8.15 16.79 -0.53
N GLY A 188 -9.38 16.91 -0.99
CA GLY A 188 -9.72 17.28 -2.38
C GLY A 188 -9.81 18.79 -2.62
N GLY A 189 -9.14 19.62 -1.81
CA GLY A 189 -9.07 21.08 -2.00
C GLY A 189 -9.95 21.90 -1.05
N ALA A 190 -11.23 21.57 -0.91
CA ALA A 190 -12.17 22.40 -0.13
C ALA A 190 -11.88 22.49 1.38
N GLY A 191 -11.09 21.55 1.94
CA GLY A 191 -10.65 21.63 3.33
C GLY A 191 -11.76 21.58 4.37
N PHE A 192 -12.95 21.07 4.04
CA PHE A 192 -14.06 20.96 4.99
C PHE A 192 -13.74 19.94 6.10
N PRO A 193 -14.07 20.19 7.38
CA PRO A 193 -13.83 19.24 8.47
C PRO A 193 -14.50 17.88 8.22
N ALA A 194 -13.71 16.81 8.20
CA ALA A 194 -14.17 15.47 7.86
C ALA A 194 -15.13 14.91 8.92
N GLY A 195 -14.83 15.11 10.21
CA GLY A 195 -15.70 14.68 11.31
C GLY A 195 -17.10 15.30 11.24
N VAL A 196 -17.19 16.60 10.95
CA VAL A 196 -18.49 17.30 10.76
C VAL A 196 -19.27 16.70 9.59
N LYS A 197 -18.61 16.40 8.47
CA LYS A 197 -19.25 15.79 7.30
C LYS A 197 -19.79 14.39 7.63
N TRP A 198 -19.00 13.57 8.30
CA TRP A 198 -19.39 12.20 8.66
C TRP A 198 -20.52 12.18 9.70
N GLU A 199 -20.49 13.10 10.67
CA GLU A 199 -21.55 13.25 11.67
C GLU A 199 -22.89 13.63 11.03
N SER A 200 -22.87 14.53 10.05
CA SER A 200 -24.07 14.88 9.27
C SER A 200 -24.64 13.67 8.52
N GLY A 201 -23.79 12.91 7.83
CA GLY A 201 -24.20 11.68 7.14
C GLY A 201 -24.74 10.60 8.08
N ARG A 202 -24.12 10.44 9.25
CA ARG A 202 -24.56 9.51 10.29
C ARG A 202 -25.93 9.90 10.85
N LYS A 203 -26.15 11.18 11.18
CA LYS A 203 -27.41 11.71 11.74
C LYS A 203 -28.58 11.73 10.76
N ALA A 204 -28.32 11.67 9.45
CA ALA A 204 -29.38 11.61 8.45
C ALA A 204 -30.30 10.40 8.69
N ARG A 205 -31.62 10.63 8.75
CA ARG A 205 -32.64 9.60 9.03
C ARG A 205 -33.22 8.93 7.78
N VAL A 206 -32.49 8.99 6.66
CA VAL A 206 -32.90 8.44 5.37
C VAL A 206 -32.03 7.24 5.01
N THR A 207 -32.66 6.21 4.44
CA THR A 207 -32.01 5.03 3.87
C THR A 207 -32.53 4.82 2.43
N PRO A 208 -31.73 4.22 1.53
CA PRO A 208 -30.35 3.79 1.74
C PRO A 208 -29.36 4.97 1.84
N LYS A 209 -28.25 4.75 2.55
CA LYS A 209 -27.10 5.67 2.59
C LYS A 209 -25.95 5.09 1.77
N PHE A 210 -25.10 5.99 1.28
CA PHE A 210 -23.96 5.64 0.44
C PHE A 210 -22.70 6.36 0.89
N VAL A 211 -21.57 5.67 0.77
CA VAL A 211 -20.24 6.29 0.83
C VAL A 211 -19.70 6.40 -0.59
N ILE A 212 -19.18 7.57 -0.94
CA ILE A 212 -18.52 7.80 -2.21
C ILE A 212 -17.10 8.29 -1.93
N CYS A 213 -16.11 7.50 -2.34
CA CYS A 213 -14.73 7.92 -2.44
C CYS A 213 -14.53 8.52 -3.83
N ASN A 214 -14.24 9.83 -3.87
CA ASN A 214 -13.85 10.48 -5.11
C ASN A 214 -12.34 10.33 -5.28
N SER A 215 -11.94 9.45 -6.19
CA SER A 215 -10.55 9.17 -6.57
C SER A 215 -10.24 9.61 -8.01
N HIS A 216 -11.11 10.42 -8.61
CA HIS A 216 -10.89 11.02 -9.90
C HIS A 216 -10.09 12.31 -9.71
N GLU A 217 -8.77 12.13 -9.77
CA GLU A 217 -7.75 13.16 -9.71
C GLU A 217 -7.56 13.77 -11.10
N GLY A 218 -8.46 14.70 -11.45
CA GLY A 218 -8.52 15.32 -12.78
C GLY A 218 -7.66 16.59 -12.92
N GLU A 219 -7.07 17.08 -11.83
CA GLU A 219 -6.23 18.28 -11.85
C GLU A 219 -4.86 17.99 -12.51
N PRO A 220 -4.41 18.82 -13.48
CA PRO A 220 -3.10 18.65 -14.10
C PRO A 220 -1.97 18.60 -13.08
N ASN A 221 -1.02 17.68 -13.29
CA ASN A 221 0.16 17.46 -12.43
C ASN A 221 -0.15 16.99 -11.00
N VAL A 222 -1.37 16.56 -10.71
CA VAL A 222 -1.71 15.93 -9.43
C VAL A 222 -1.75 14.41 -9.63
N TYR A 223 -1.05 13.67 -8.78
CA TYR A 223 -0.91 12.21 -8.83
C TYR A 223 -0.85 11.58 -7.42
N LYS A 224 -1.36 12.28 -6.40
CA LYS A 224 -1.30 11.83 -5.00
C LYS A 224 -2.26 10.66 -4.77
N ASP A 225 -3.45 10.68 -5.38
CA ASP A 225 -4.48 9.66 -5.17
C ASP A 225 -4.12 8.43 -5.98
N ARG A 226 -3.67 8.62 -7.23
CA ARG A 226 -3.13 7.55 -8.08
C ARG A 226 -2.04 6.78 -7.35
N ARG A 227 -1.11 7.47 -6.69
CA ARG A 227 0.01 6.83 -5.99
C ARG A 227 -0.44 5.96 -4.81
N ILE A 228 -1.52 6.32 -4.11
CA ILE A 228 -2.05 5.49 -3.03
C ILE A 228 -2.78 4.27 -3.63
N HIS A 229 -3.56 4.43 -4.70
CA HIS A 229 -4.24 3.30 -5.35
C HIS A 229 -3.26 2.30 -5.95
N GLU A 230 -2.20 2.80 -6.58
CA GLU A 230 -1.18 1.94 -7.16
C GLU A 230 -0.24 1.35 -6.09
N GLY A 231 -0.13 1.96 -4.91
CA GLY A 231 0.87 1.53 -3.91
C GLY A 231 0.33 0.82 -2.67
N ASP A 232 -0.87 1.16 -2.21
CA ASP A 232 -1.51 0.60 -1.03
C ASP A 232 -3.05 0.70 -1.15
N PRO A 233 -3.67 -0.03 -2.10
CA PRO A 233 -5.11 0.05 -2.36
C PRO A 233 -5.97 -0.40 -1.17
N HIS A 234 -5.46 -1.32 -0.35
CA HIS A 234 -6.17 -1.84 0.83
C HIS A 234 -6.42 -0.76 1.88
N ARG A 235 -5.52 0.23 2.06
CA ARG A 235 -5.76 1.36 2.96
C ARG A 235 -6.93 2.26 2.52
N ILE A 236 -7.12 2.42 1.21
CA ILE A 236 -8.25 3.19 0.67
C ILE A 236 -9.55 2.43 0.94
N LEU A 237 -9.54 1.13 0.64
CA LEU A 237 -10.68 0.26 0.90
C LEU A 237 -11.04 0.24 2.39
N GLU A 238 -10.06 0.10 3.29
CA GLU A 238 -10.26 0.19 4.73
C GLU A 238 -10.98 1.48 5.13
N GLY A 239 -10.54 2.64 4.62
CA GLY A 239 -11.19 3.92 4.88
C GLY A 239 -12.64 3.98 4.40
N ILE A 240 -12.95 3.37 3.25
CA ILE A 240 -14.32 3.26 2.73
C ILE A 240 -15.18 2.38 3.64
N LEU A 241 -14.66 1.24 4.08
CA LEU A 241 -15.38 0.31 4.96
C LEU A 241 -15.66 0.94 6.33
N ILE A 242 -14.67 1.62 6.91
CA ILE A 242 -14.86 2.40 8.14
C ILE A 242 -15.96 3.44 7.95
N ALA A 243 -15.93 4.22 6.87
CA ALA A 243 -16.96 5.21 6.58
C ALA A 243 -18.36 4.57 6.43
N CYS A 244 -18.45 3.39 5.82
CA CYS A 244 -19.71 2.68 5.64
C CYS A 244 -20.32 2.29 6.99
N ILE A 245 -19.53 1.69 7.89
CA ILE A 245 -19.98 1.35 9.24
C ILE A 245 -20.36 2.60 10.03
N THR A 246 -19.51 3.63 10.02
CA THR A 246 -19.73 4.85 10.81
C THR A 246 -20.96 5.64 10.33
N CYS A 247 -21.20 5.74 9.03
CA CYS A 247 -22.36 6.49 8.51
C CYS A 247 -23.64 5.65 8.42
N GLY A 248 -23.57 4.33 8.63
CA GLY A 248 -24.69 3.40 8.41
C GLY A 248 -25.04 3.25 6.93
N ALA A 249 -24.02 3.19 6.07
CA ALA A 249 -24.17 2.99 4.63
C ALA A 249 -23.87 1.53 4.28
N GLU A 250 -24.81 0.88 3.59
CA GLU A 250 -24.66 -0.52 3.14
C GLU A 250 -23.77 -0.65 1.90
N ARG A 251 -23.53 0.45 1.18
CA ARG A 251 -22.76 0.45 -0.07
C ARG A 251 -21.79 1.61 -0.13
N GLY A 252 -20.54 1.27 -0.46
CA GLY A 252 -19.47 2.21 -0.78
C GLY A 252 -19.10 2.12 -2.25
N TYR A 253 -18.85 3.26 -2.89
CA TYR A 253 -18.34 3.33 -4.26
C TYR A 253 -17.02 4.09 -4.28
N ASN A 254 -16.04 3.58 -5.02
CA ASN A 254 -14.82 4.30 -5.33
C ASN A 254 -14.84 4.71 -6.81
N TYR A 255 -14.92 6.01 -7.08
CA TYR A 255 -14.91 6.55 -8.43
C TYR A 255 -13.47 6.87 -8.83
N ILE A 256 -12.87 6.00 -9.64
CA ILE A 256 -11.50 6.14 -10.17
C ILE A 256 -11.59 6.52 -11.65
N GLY A 257 -10.80 7.50 -12.08
CA GLY A 257 -10.72 7.91 -13.48
C GLY A 257 -10.29 6.79 -14.42
N GLY A 258 -10.90 6.72 -15.60
CA GLY A 258 -10.61 5.69 -16.61
C GLY A 258 -9.19 5.76 -17.17
N GLU A 259 -8.53 6.90 -17.03
CA GLU A 259 -7.14 7.18 -17.37
C GLU A 259 -6.12 6.46 -16.46
N TYR A 260 -6.56 5.85 -15.35
CA TYR A 260 -5.69 5.16 -14.39
C TYR A 260 -5.96 3.63 -14.34
N PRO A 261 -5.64 2.88 -15.41
CA PRO A 261 -5.97 1.46 -15.50
C PRO A 261 -5.29 0.60 -14.42
N LEU A 262 -4.05 0.92 -14.04
CA LEU A 262 -3.34 0.19 -12.97
C LEU A 262 -3.99 0.41 -11.60
N ALA A 263 -4.39 1.65 -11.29
CA ALA A 263 -5.12 1.98 -10.07
C ALA A 263 -6.47 1.23 -10.00
N ILE A 264 -7.22 1.20 -11.10
CA ILE A 264 -8.48 0.44 -11.21
C ILE A 264 -8.23 -1.05 -10.98
N HIS A 265 -7.21 -1.62 -11.62
CA HIS A 265 -6.85 -3.02 -11.49
C HIS A 265 -6.54 -3.39 -10.03
N ARG A 266 -5.58 -2.69 -9.42
CA ARG A 266 -5.12 -2.94 -8.05
C ARG A 266 -6.23 -2.73 -7.03
N PHE A 267 -7.09 -1.72 -7.21
CA PHE A 267 -8.24 -1.53 -6.33
C PHE A 267 -9.30 -2.63 -6.47
N ARG A 268 -9.61 -3.10 -7.69
CA ARG A 268 -10.51 -4.24 -7.90
C ARG A 268 -9.97 -5.52 -7.25
N LYS A 269 -8.67 -5.77 -7.35
CA LYS A 269 -8.01 -6.88 -6.66
C LYS A 269 -8.17 -6.78 -5.14
N ALA A 270 -7.92 -5.59 -4.56
CA ALA A 270 -8.08 -5.36 -3.13
C ALA A 270 -9.53 -5.60 -2.65
N VAL A 271 -10.53 -5.21 -3.45
CA VAL A 271 -11.95 -5.51 -3.18
C VAL A 271 -12.20 -7.02 -3.21
N ALA A 272 -11.74 -7.72 -4.25
CA ALA A 272 -11.91 -9.17 -4.37
C ALA A 272 -11.24 -9.93 -3.23
N ASP A 273 -10.07 -9.48 -2.77
CA ASP A 273 -9.40 -10.04 -1.60
C ASP A 273 -10.21 -9.81 -0.32
N ALA A 274 -10.73 -8.60 -0.11
CA ALA A 274 -11.55 -8.29 1.06
C ALA A 274 -12.86 -9.11 1.07
N GLU A 275 -13.51 -9.30 -0.08
CA GLU A 275 -14.67 -10.18 -0.22
C GLU A 275 -14.32 -11.64 0.10
N ARG A 276 -13.22 -12.15 -0.45
CA ARG A 276 -12.72 -13.51 -0.21
C ARG A 276 -12.41 -13.75 1.28
N LEU A 277 -11.86 -12.74 1.95
CA LEU A 277 -11.56 -12.78 3.39
C LEU A 277 -12.79 -12.48 4.26
N GLY A 278 -13.98 -12.27 3.71
CA GLY A 278 -15.18 -11.99 4.51
C GLY A 278 -15.15 -10.63 5.23
N LEU A 279 -14.34 -9.69 4.75
CA LEU A 279 -14.26 -8.30 5.24
C LEU A 279 -15.31 -7.39 4.59
N ILE A 280 -15.98 -7.87 3.56
CA ILE A 280 -17.09 -7.22 2.86
C ILE A 280 -18.24 -8.23 2.78
N GLY A 281 -19.44 -7.79 3.12
CA GLY A 281 -20.63 -8.63 3.07
C GLY A 281 -21.56 -8.37 4.23
N LYS A 282 -22.41 -9.35 4.53
CA LYS A 282 -23.31 -9.32 5.69
C LYS A 282 -22.64 -9.97 6.89
N ASN A 283 -22.88 -9.42 8.09
CA ASN A 283 -22.38 -9.98 9.34
C ASN A 283 -20.85 -10.18 9.31
N VAL A 284 -20.13 -9.12 8.91
CA VAL A 284 -18.68 -9.13 8.71
C VAL A 284 -18.00 -9.62 9.97
N LEU A 285 -17.24 -10.71 9.87
CA LEU A 285 -16.52 -11.34 10.98
C LEU A 285 -17.39 -11.68 12.22
N GLY A 286 -18.70 -11.90 12.02
CA GLY A 286 -19.64 -12.18 13.10
C GLY A 286 -20.03 -10.95 13.95
N SER A 287 -19.77 -9.74 13.44
CA SER A 287 -20.02 -8.48 14.17
C SER A 287 -21.50 -8.06 14.26
N GLY A 288 -22.39 -8.71 13.50
CA GLY A 288 -23.76 -8.28 13.28
C GLY A 288 -23.90 -7.04 12.36
N LYS A 289 -22.78 -6.54 11.82
CA LYS A 289 -22.70 -5.40 10.89
C LYS A 289 -22.48 -5.85 9.46
#